data_AF-A0A966QQ01-F1
#
_entry.id   AF-A0A966QQ01-F1
#
_cell.length_a   1.000
_cell.length_b   1.000
_cell.length_c   1.000
_cell.angle_alpha   90.00
_cell.angle_beta   90.00
_cell.angle_gamma   90.00
#
_symmetry.space_group_name_H-M   'P 1'
#
loop_
_entity.id
_entity.type
_entity.pdbx_description
1 polymer ?
#
loop_
_entity_poly.entity_id
_entity_poly.type
_entity_poly.pdbx_seq_one_letter_code
_entity_poly.pdbx_strand_id
1 'polypeptide(L)'
;MAEFTDRVAIVTGSSSGIGEEVAKRLGALGATVVVNSATSVDAGMRSKAALNHMTVLLAKSHSPVRFNAVAPGLVETPWTKDWQNQHDGVKAIAPLHRSATPEDCAEATLALLRNTYATGQVLVVDGGLTLVM
;
A
#
# COMPACT_ATOMS: atom_id res chain seq x y z
N MET A 1 13.18 -22.29 -6.50
CA MET A 1 13.00 -21.65 -5.18
C MET A 1 12.01 -20.51 -5.35
N ALA A 2 11.07 -20.31 -4.43
CA ALA A 2 10.14 -19.18 -4.52
C ALA A 2 10.89 -17.85 -4.32
N GLU A 3 10.37 -16.76 -4.87
CA GLU A 3 11.10 -15.48 -5.01
C GLU A 3 11.60 -14.90 -3.68
N PHE A 4 10.79 -14.97 -2.62
CA PHE A 4 11.11 -14.43 -1.31
C PHE A 4 11.47 -15.50 -0.27
N THR A 5 11.95 -16.66 -0.73
CA THR A 5 12.46 -17.70 0.18
C THR A 5 13.53 -17.12 1.12
N ASP A 6 13.49 -17.52 2.39
CA ASP A 6 14.38 -17.07 3.48
C ASP A 6 14.28 -15.57 3.82
N ARG A 7 13.27 -14.87 3.31
CA ARG A 7 12.96 -13.49 3.71
C ARG A 7 11.89 -13.48 4.78
N VAL A 8 12.06 -12.59 5.75
CA VAL A 8 11.03 -12.26 6.74
C VAL A 8 10.41 -10.92 6.34
N ALA A 9 9.09 -10.86 6.26
CA ALA A 9 8.35 -9.63 5.99
C ALA A 9 7.42 -9.31 7.16
N ILE A 10 7.52 -8.10 7.70
CA ILE A 10 6.58 -7.60 8.71
C ILE A 10 5.55 -6.73 8.00
N VAL A 11 4.27 -7.10 8.07
CA VAL A 11 3.18 -6.34 7.46
C VAL A 11 2.27 -5.79 8.54
N THR A 12 2.23 -4.46 8.66
CA THR A 12 1.39 -3.75 9.63
C THR A 12 0.02 -3.41 9.02
N GLY A 13 -1.02 -3.31 9.86
CA GLY A 13 -2.40 -3.11 9.38
C GLY A 13 -2.90 -4.26 8.51
N SER A 14 -2.39 -5.48 8.72
CA SER A 14 -2.62 -6.66 7.90
C SER A 14 -3.87 -7.47 8.26
N SER A 15 -4.70 -6.99 9.19
CA SER A 15 -5.94 -7.68 9.59
C SER A 15 -7.06 -7.63 8.55
N SER A 16 -7.00 -6.70 7.59
CA SER A 16 -7.99 -6.59 6.50
C SER A 16 -7.50 -5.69 5.36
N GLY A 17 -8.11 -5.81 4.18
CA GLY A 17 -7.92 -4.88 3.06
C GLY A 17 -6.51 -4.95 2.45
N ILE A 18 -5.87 -3.81 2.21
CA ILE A 18 -4.58 -3.72 1.50
C ILE A 18 -3.47 -4.52 2.21
N GLY A 19 -3.33 -4.34 3.52
CA GLY A 19 -2.27 -4.99 4.28
C GLY A 19 -2.42 -6.51 4.33
N GLU A 20 -3.67 -7.00 4.38
CA GLU A 20 -3.97 -8.43 4.30
C GLU A 20 -3.54 -9.00 2.94
N GLU A 21 -3.87 -8.32 1.84
CA GLU A 21 -3.54 -8.78 0.50
C GLU A 21 -2.01 -8.76 0.24
N VAL A 22 -1.30 -7.75 0.74
CA VAL A 22 0.17 -7.71 0.74
C VAL A 22 0.75 -8.90 1.51
N ALA A 23 0.23 -9.20 2.71
CA ALA A 23 0.70 -10.30 3.53
C ALA A 23 0.49 -11.66 2.83
N LYS A 24 -0.70 -11.89 2.25
CA LYS A 24 -1.01 -13.11 1.49
C LYS A 24 -0.06 -13.31 0.32
N ARG A 25 0.18 -12.26 -0.47
CA ARG A 25 1.08 -12.32 -1.64
C ARG A 25 2.53 -12.59 -1.26
N LEU A 26 3.03 -11.95 -0.22
CA LEU A 26 4.38 -12.22 0.29
C LEU A 26 4.52 -13.67 0.76
N GLY A 27 3.51 -14.19 1.47
CA GLY A 27 3.48 -15.60 1.89
C GLY A 27 3.42 -16.57 0.70
N ALA A 28 2.60 -16.27 -0.31
CA ALA A 28 2.50 -17.07 -1.54
C ALA A 28 3.83 -17.09 -2.34
N LEU A 29 4.63 -16.02 -2.23
CA LEU A 29 5.96 -15.92 -2.84
C LEU A 29 7.09 -16.48 -1.94
N GLY A 30 6.75 -17.11 -0.81
CA GLY A 30 7.69 -17.86 0.03
C GLY A 30 8.32 -17.07 1.19
N ALA A 31 7.87 -15.85 1.48
CA ALA A 31 8.34 -15.12 2.65
C ALA A 31 7.72 -15.65 3.95
N THR A 32 8.48 -15.63 5.04
CA THR A 32 7.92 -15.75 6.39
C THR A 32 7.26 -14.41 6.75
N VAL A 33 5.94 -14.40 6.87
CA VAL A 33 5.18 -13.16 7.12
C VAL A 33 4.79 -13.03 8.59
N VAL A 34 5.21 -11.92 9.19
CA VAL A 34 4.76 -11.48 10.52
C VAL A 34 3.63 -10.48 10.33
N VAL A 35 2.43 -10.83 10.78
CA VAL A 35 1.26 -9.95 10.75
C VAL A 35 1.18 -9.12 12.03
N ASN A 36 1.00 -7.81 11.89
CA ASN A 36 0.83 -6.87 13.00
C ASN A 36 -0.32 -5.92 12.69
N SER A 37 -1.12 -5.55 13.68
CA SER A 37 -2.20 -4.57 13.52
C SER A 37 -2.43 -3.80 14.81
N ALA A 38 -2.64 -2.49 14.69
CA ALA A 38 -3.03 -1.65 15.82
C ALA A 38 -4.49 -1.92 16.21
N THR A 39 -4.83 -1.68 17.48
CA THR A 39 -6.20 -1.84 18.01
C THR A 39 -7.10 -0.63 17.75
N SER A 40 -6.58 0.45 17.14
CA SER A 40 -7.33 1.70 16.88
C SER A 40 -7.10 2.23 15.47
N VAL A 41 -8.21 2.39 14.74
CA VAL A 41 -8.26 2.96 13.38
C VAL A 41 -7.92 4.45 13.39
N ASP A 42 -8.46 5.19 14.37
CA ASP A 42 -8.19 6.61 14.57
C ASP A 42 -6.70 6.91 14.74
N ALA A 43 -5.99 6.09 15.53
CA ALA A 43 -4.55 6.22 15.71
C ALA A 43 -3.78 6.01 14.39
N GLY A 44 -4.24 5.06 13.57
CA GLY A 44 -3.70 4.82 12.22
C GLY A 44 -3.97 5.97 11.24
N MET A 45 -5.17 6.56 11.28
CA MET A 45 -5.57 7.64 10.37
C MET A 45 -4.83 8.96 10.67
N ARG A 46 -4.65 9.31 11.95
CA ARG A 46 -3.98 10.57 12.36
C ARG A 46 -2.53 10.69 11.88
N SER A 47 -1.91 9.59 11.48
CA SER A 47 -0.50 9.56 11.08
C SER A 47 -0.28 9.63 9.56
N LYS A 48 -1.33 9.54 8.73
CA LYS A 48 -1.18 9.31 7.27
C LYS A 48 -0.54 10.47 6.50
N ALA A 49 -0.77 11.73 6.88
CA ALA A 49 -0.18 12.88 6.17
C ALA A 49 1.34 13.00 6.37
N ALA A 50 1.85 12.56 7.53
CA ALA A 50 3.27 12.62 7.85
C ALA A 50 4.10 11.56 7.10
N LEU A 51 3.47 10.46 6.65
CA LEU A 51 4.16 9.31 6.06
C LEU A 51 4.90 9.68 4.77
N ASN A 52 4.33 10.52 3.92
CA ASN A 52 4.98 10.90 2.66
C ASN A 52 6.32 11.61 2.90
N HIS A 53 6.35 12.56 3.84
CA HIS A 53 7.58 13.27 4.18
C HIS A 53 8.55 12.36 4.96
N MET A 54 8.02 11.54 5.88
CA MET A 54 8.81 10.57 6.63
C MET A 54 9.51 9.56 5.71
N THR A 55 8.87 9.09 4.64
CA THR A 55 9.48 8.19 3.64
C THR A 55 10.77 8.79 3.07
N VAL A 56 10.75 10.09 2.73
CA VAL A 56 11.93 10.78 2.19
C VAL A 56 13.01 10.97 3.26
N LEU A 57 12.63 11.37 4.47
CA LEU A 57 13.58 11.57 5.58
C LEU A 57 14.25 10.26 6.01
N LEU A 58 13.50 9.17 6.11
CA LEU A 58 14.03 7.85 6.44
C LEU A 58 14.94 7.31 5.34
N ALA A 59 14.54 7.45 4.07
CA ALA A 59 15.40 7.08 2.93
C ALA A 59 16.76 7.80 2.97
N LYS A 60 16.79 9.07 3.37
CA LYS A 60 18.04 9.84 3.51
C LYS A 60 18.89 9.39 4.70
N SER A 61 18.27 9.07 5.83
CA SER A 61 18.98 8.86 7.10
C SER A 61 19.36 7.41 7.40
N HIS A 62 18.76 6.43 6.73
CA HIS A 62 18.89 5.00 7.08
C HIS A 62 19.41 4.14 5.92
N SER A 63 20.25 4.71 5.04
CA SER A 63 20.99 3.93 4.04
C SER A 63 21.85 2.84 4.72
N PRO A 64 21.92 1.61 4.20
CA PRO A 64 21.46 1.16 2.88
C PRO A 64 20.01 0.63 2.81
N VAL A 65 19.20 0.81 3.86
CA VAL A 65 17.79 0.38 3.85
C VAL A 65 16.98 1.32 2.97
N ARG A 66 16.15 0.75 2.09
CA ARG A 66 15.28 1.51 1.19
C ARG A 66 13.92 1.74 1.83
N PHE A 67 13.48 2.99 1.83
CA PHE A 67 12.14 3.39 2.23
C PHE A 67 11.36 3.83 1.00
N ASN A 68 10.15 3.33 0.82
CA ASN A 68 9.20 3.76 -0.22
C ASN A 68 7.78 3.66 0.34
N ALA A 69 6.83 4.34 -0.29
CA ALA A 69 5.41 4.29 0.05
C ALA A 69 4.56 4.03 -1.20
N VAL A 70 3.43 3.36 -1.00
CA VAL A 70 2.32 3.31 -1.94
C VAL A 70 1.24 4.25 -1.41
N ALA A 71 0.80 5.20 -2.24
CA ALA A 71 -0.25 6.16 -1.94
C ALA A 71 -1.50 5.78 -2.74
N PRO A 72 -2.38 4.93 -2.17
CA PRO A 72 -3.57 4.48 -2.87
C PRO A 72 -4.64 5.57 -2.95
N GLY A 73 -5.44 5.51 -4.01
CA GLY A 73 -6.73 6.21 -4.11
C GLY A 73 -7.83 5.53 -3.29
N LEU A 74 -9.09 5.65 -3.73
CA LEU A 74 -10.17 4.88 -3.14
C LEU A 74 -10.01 3.39 -3.48
N VAL A 75 -9.98 2.53 -2.46
CA VAL A 75 -9.76 1.09 -2.61
C VAL A 75 -10.96 0.33 -2.08
N GLU A 76 -11.45 -0.64 -2.86
CA GLU A 76 -12.51 -1.57 -2.47
C GLU A 76 -12.03 -2.48 -1.35
N THR A 77 -12.44 -2.19 -0.13
CA THR A 77 -12.08 -2.97 1.07
C THR A 77 -13.30 -3.13 1.97
N PRO A 78 -13.25 -4.03 2.98
CA PRO A 78 -14.33 -4.10 3.99
C PRO A 78 -14.64 -2.76 4.67
N TRP A 79 -13.68 -1.83 4.69
CA TRP A 79 -13.82 -0.49 5.28
C TRP A 79 -14.61 0.49 4.40
N THR A 80 -14.60 0.30 3.09
CA THR A 80 -15.27 1.19 2.13
C THR A 80 -16.55 0.58 1.57
N LYS A 81 -17.00 -0.56 2.10
CA LYS A 81 -18.17 -1.29 1.60
C LYS A 81 -19.45 -0.44 1.51
N ASP A 82 -19.59 0.56 2.38
CA ASP A 82 -20.77 1.43 2.46
C ASP A 82 -20.54 2.80 1.77
N TRP A 83 -19.44 2.97 1.03
CA TRP A 83 -19.04 4.24 0.40
C TRP A 83 -19.41 4.30 -1.08
N GLN A 84 -20.61 3.85 -1.44
CA GLN A 84 -21.03 3.71 -2.83
C GLN A 84 -20.92 5.03 -3.60
N ASN A 85 -21.34 6.15 -3.00
CA ASN A 85 -21.27 7.47 -3.65
C ASN A 85 -19.83 7.87 -4.01
N GLN A 86 -18.87 7.53 -3.16
CA GLN A 86 -17.45 7.80 -3.40
C GLN A 86 -16.92 6.89 -4.52
N HIS A 87 -17.29 5.61 -4.49
CA HIS A 87 -16.92 4.65 -5.55
C HIS A 87 -17.49 5.07 -6.92
N ASP A 88 -18.74 5.55 -6.96
CA ASP A 88 -19.37 6.07 -8.17
C ASP A 88 -18.71 7.37 -8.65
N GLY A 89 -18.32 8.25 -7.72
CA GLY A 89 -17.57 9.46 -8.02
C GLY A 89 -16.22 9.16 -8.69
N VAL A 90 -15.44 8.23 -8.13
CA VAL A 90 -14.18 7.78 -8.73
C VAL A 90 -14.42 7.15 -10.10
N LYS A 91 -15.43 6.29 -10.22
CA LYS A 91 -15.80 5.66 -11.50
C LYS A 91 -16.17 6.68 -12.58
N ALA A 92 -16.81 7.78 -12.21
CA ALA A 92 -17.22 8.82 -13.14
C ALA A 92 -16.04 9.63 -13.70
N ILE A 93 -15.04 9.95 -12.86
CA ILE A 93 -13.99 10.93 -13.23
C ILE A 93 -12.60 10.34 -13.42
N ALA A 94 -12.22 9.29 -12.68
CA ALA A 94 -10.87 8.75 -12.77
C ALA A 94 -10.62 8.14 -14.16
N PRO A 95 -9.43 8.34 -14.76
CA PRO A 95 -9.07 7.76 -16.06
C PRO A 95 -9.32 6.25 -16.19
N LEU A 96 -9.13 5.46 -15.12
CA LEU A 96 -9.39 4.02 -15.15
C LEU A 96 -10.84 3.64 -14.81
N HIS A 97 -11.74 4.59 -14.52
CA HIS A 97 -13.18 4.40 -14.32
C HIS A 97 -13.57 3.31 -13.31
N ARG A 98 -12.74 3.13 -12.27
CA ARG A 98 -13.04 2.24 -11.15
C ARG A 98 -12.22 2.64 -9.94
N SER A 99 -12.65 2.18 -8.77
CA SER A 99 -11.79 2.18 -7.59
C SER A 99 -10.71 1.11 -7.70
N ALA A 100 -9.62 1.29 -6.97
CA ALA A 100 -8.58 0.28 -6.88
C ALA A 100 -9.09 -0.93 -6.08
N THR A 101 -8.48 -2.09 -6.27
CA THR A 101 -8.64 -3.24 -5.38
C THR A 101 -7.41 -3.37 -4.47
N PRO A 102 -7.47 -4.16 -3.39
CA PRO A 102 -6.31 -4.45 -2.55
C PRO A 102 -5.13 -5.02 -3.37
N GLU A 103 -5.43 -5.81 -4.40
CA GLU A 103 -4.48 -6.40 -5.32
C GLU A 103 -3.69 -5.35 -6.10
N ASP A 104 -4.34 -4.29 -6.60
CA ASP A 104 -3.66 -3.20 -7.32
C ASP A 104 -2.55 -2.57 -6.43
N CYS A 105 -2.85 -2.37 -5.14
CA CYS A 105 -1.91 -1.81 -4.17
C CYS A 105 -0.79 -2.79 -3.80
N ALA A 106 -1.13 -4.08 -3.71
CA ALA A 106 -0.16 -5.12 -3.40
C ALA A 106 0.84 -5.34 -4.55
N GLU A 107 0.40 -5.28 -5.81
CA GLU A 107 1.30 -5.31 -6.97
C GLU A 107 2.30 -4.14 -6.96
N ALA A 108 1.83 -2.92 -6.68
CA ALA A 108 2.69 -1.76 -6.55
C ALA A 108 3.73 -1.94 -5.42
N THR A 109 3.32 -2.54 -4.31
CA THR A 109 4.21 -2.87 -3.19
C THR A 109 5.29 -3.87 -3.62
N LEU A 110 4.90 -4.96 -4.29
CA LEU A 110 5.85 -5.96 -4.80
C LEU A 110 6.82 -5.36 -5.83
N ALA A 111 6.35 -4.47 -6.70
CA ALA A 111 7.21 -3.76 -7.65
C ALA A 111 8.31 -2.93 -6.95
N LEU A 112 7.97 -2.22 -5.87
CA LEU A 112 8.92 -1.46 -5.05
C LEU A 112 9.89 -2.36 -4.27
N LEU A 113 9.43 -3.53 -3.82
CA LEU A 113 10.27 -4.52 -3.14
C LEU A 113 11.29 -5.15 -4.10
N ARG A 114 10.85 -5.52 -5.31
CA ARG A 114 11.69 -6.08 -6.37
C ARG A 114 12.70 -5.08 -6.91
N ASN A 115 12.34 -3.81 -7.00
CA ASN A 115 13.24 -2.77 -7.47
C ASN A 115 14.35 -2.50 -6.44
N THR A 116 15.61 -2.74 -6.79
CA THR A 116 16.76 -2.61 -5.88
C THR A 116 17.35 -1.20 -5.83
N TYR A 117 16.88 -0.28 -6.67
CA TYR A 117 17.46 1.07 -6.82
C TYR A 117 16.52 2.19 -6.36
N ALA A 118 15.22 1.91 -6.23
CA ALA A 118 14.22 2.88 -5.78
C ALA A 118 14.21 3.03 -4.25
N THR A 119 14.44 4.26 -3.78
CA THR A 119 14.18 4.70 -2.41
C THR A 119 13.67 6.15 -2.38
N GLY A 120 12.99 6.55 -1.31
CA GLY A 120 12.37 7.85 -1.13
C GLY A 120 11.11 8.07 -1.95
N GLN A 121 10.58 7.04 -2.62
CA GLN A 121 9.45 7.20 -3.55
C GLN A 121 8.11 7.13 -2.83
N VAL A 122 7.16 7.94 -3.30
CA VAL A 122 5.74 7.82 -2.98
C VAL A 122 5.02 7.50 -4.29
N LEU A 123 4.69 6.22 -4.49
CA LEU A 123 4.05 5.73 -5.70
C LEU A 123 2.53 5.84 -5.58
N VAL A 124 1.92 6.73 -6.36
CA VAL A 124 0.46 6.91 -6.39
C VAL A 124 -0.20 5.75 -7.16
N VAL A 125 -1.25 5.15 -6.57
CA VAL A 125 -2.02 4.04 -7.15
C VAL A 125 -3.51 4.36 -7.00
N ASP A 126 -4.04 5.19 -7.88
CA ASP A 126 -5.38 5.77 -7.75
C ASP A 126 -6.20 5.77 -9.04
N GLY A 127 -5.77 5.00 -10.04
CA GLY A 127 -6.42 4.97 -11.35
C GLY A 127 -6.38 6.30 -12.11
N GLY A 128 -5.47 7.20 -11.73
CA GLY A 128 -5.29 8.53 -12.33
C GLY A 128 -6.21 9.59 -11.73
N LEU A 129 -6.92 9.31 -10.64
CA LEU A 129 -7.85 10.26 -10.01
C LEU A 129 -7.20 11.61 -9.69
N THR A 130 -5.96 11.60 -9.17
CA THR A 130 -5.20 12.82 -8.84
C THR A 130 -4.88 13.70 -10.06
N LEU A 131 -4.97 13.16 -11.29
CA LEU A 131 -4.69 13.93 -12.51
C LEU A 131 -5.87 14.81 -12.96
N VAL A 132 -7.06 14.56 -12.41
CA VAL A 132 -8.33 15.13 -12.90
C VAL A 132 -9.13 15.80 -11.78
N MET A 133 -8.55 15.93 -10.59
CA MET A 133 -9.13 16.56 -9.40
C MET A 133 -8.49 17.91 -9.11
#